data_AF-A0A0Q8N7C6-F1
#
_entry.id   AF-A0A0Q8N7C6-F1
#
_cell.length_a   1.000
_cell.length_b   1.000
_cell.length_c   1.000
_cell.angle_alpha   90.00
_cell.angle_beta   90.00
_cell.angle_gamma   90.00
#
_symmetry.space_group_name_H-M   'P 1'
#
loop_
_entity.id
_entity.type
_entity.pdbx_description
1 polymer ?
#
loop_
_entity_poly.entity_id
_entity_poly.type
_entity_poly.pdbx_seq_one_letter_code
_entity_poly.pdbx_strand_id
1 'polypeptide(L)'
;MKNLFLIFAHFVTTICICQNIKIDSNKQFTINEIDSICAKNGHGFISDGVIKLETETEVDKIKTKFLSGSGGYSYSFYLNHFNEENYNLLSNIEKRKYDFDIYTNLIKGEYRESIHYLNSYSEVVTGEFYYFETTLFYVKIKIIRTEDNKKDILETYSYSISELNNSKEIQTISFELKSWVNKKNEQIIKYYNPK
;
A
#
# COMPACT_ATOMS: atom_id res chain seq x y z
N MET A 1 28.08 -26.38 30.45
CA MET A 1 27.40 -25.18 30.98
C MET A 1 27.23 -24.04 29.96
N LYS A 2 28.17 -23.79 29.04
CA LYS A 2 28.03 -22.75 27.98
C LYS A 2 26.81 -22.91 27.07
N ASN A 3 26.43 -24.14 26.69
CA ASN A 3 25.30 -24.37 25.78
C ASN A 3 23.92 -24.14 26.43
N LEU A 4 23.78 -24.35 27.74
CA LEU A 4 22.53 -24.04 28.44
C LEU A 4 22.30 -22.52 28.53
N PHE A 5 23.38 -21.76 28.69
CA PHE A 5 23.34 -20.29 28.76
C PHE A 5 22.93 -19.67 27.42
N LEU A 6 23.35 -20.26 26.29
CA LEU A 6 22.94 -19.84 24.95
C LEU A 6 21.47 -20.16 24.64
N ILE A 7 20.97 -21.32 25.09
CA ILE A 7 19.56 -21.67 24.95
C ILE A 7 18.69 -20.76 25.81
N PHE A 8 19.12 -20.46 27.05
CA PHE A 8 18.41 -19.53 27.93
C PHE A 8 18.45 -18.09 27.40
N ALA A 9 19.58 -17.65 26.84
CA ALA A 9 19.68 -16.35 26.19
C ALA A 9 18.76 -16.25 24.96
N HIS A 10 18.68 -17.28 24.12
CA HIS A 10 17.71 -17.32 23.02
C HIS A 10 16.26 -17.35 23.49
N PHE A 11 15.94 -18.08 24.56
CA PHE A 11 14.60 -18.07 25.12
C PHE A 11 14.22 -16.70 25.69
N VAL A 12 15.12 -16.04 26.43
CA VAL A 12 14.87 -14.72 27.02
C VAL A 12 14.80 -13.63 25.94
N THR A 13 15.64 -13.66 24.90
CA THR A 13 15.55 -12.67 23.81
C THR A 13 14.30 -12.85 22.94
N THR A 14 13.81 -14.09 22.78
CA THR A 14 12.57 -14.34 22.03
C THR A 14 11.33 -13.98 22.85
N ILE A 15 11.40 -14.10 24.19
CA ILE A 15 10.31 -13.71 25.10
C ILE A 15 10.29 -12.19 25.37
N CYS A 16 11.43 -11.50 25.28
CA CYS A 16 11.51 -10.05 25.51
C CYS A 16 10.93 -9.17 24.38
N ILE A 17 10.57 -9.72 23.22
CA ILE A 17 9.80 -8.99 22.20
C ILE A 17 8.29 -9.00 22.50
N CYS A 18 7.82 -9.88 23.41
CA CYS A 18 6.41 -10.05 23.72
C CYS A 18 5.90 -9.24 24.93
N GLN A 19 6.73 -8.43 25.59
CA GLN A 19 6.32 -7.70 26.80
C GLN A 19 6.57 -6.20 26.69
N ASN A 20 5.80 -5.55 25.83
CA ASN A 20 5.39 -4.17 26.06
C ASN A 20 4.02 -3.85 25.43
N ILE A 21 3.11 -4.82 25.45
CA ILE A 21 1.69 -4.53 25.27
C ILE A 21 1.20 -4.00 26.62
N LYS A 22 1.38 -2.69 26.83
CA LYS A 22 0.41 -1.98 27.65
C LYS A 22 -0.94 -2.24 27.02
N ILE A 23 -1.80 -2.93 27.75
CA ILE A 23 -3.23 -3.03 27.45
C ILE A 23 -3.78 -1.63 27.70
N ASP A 24 -3.63 -0.78 26.69
CA ASP A 24 -4.25 0.52 26.58
C ASP A 24 -4.91 0.54 25.20
N SER A 25 -6.18 0.92 25.19
CA SER A 25 -7.07 0.91 24.03
C SER A 25 -6.45 1.55 22.79
N ASN A 26 -6.74 0.97 21.61
CA ASN A 26 -6.37 1.42 20.26
C ASN A 26 -4.91 1.19 19.83
N LYS A 27 -4.41 -0.05 19.87
CA LYS A 27 -3.16 -0.39 19.15
C LYS A 27 -3.40 -0.28 17.63
N GLN A 28 -2.81 0.73 16.99
CA GLN A 28 -2.69 0.78 15.53
C GLN A 28 -1.53 -0.13 15.09
N PHE A 29 -1.78 -1.01 14.12
CA PHE A 29 -0.74 -1.85 13.53
C PHE A 29 0.25 -1.01 12.72
N THR A 30 1.52 -1.35 12.83
CA THR A 30 2.55 -0.84 11.91
C THR A 30 2.36 -1.47 10.52
N ILE A 31 2.85 -0.81 9.48
CA ILE A 31 2.77 -1.32 8.11
C ILE A 31 3.43 -2.70 7.97
N ASN A 32 4.58 -2.91 8.61
CA ASN A 32 5.27 -4.20 8.56
C ASN A 32 4.45 -5.30 9.25
N GLU A 33 3.77 -4.97 10.36
CA GLU A 33 2.84 -5.92 10.98
C GLU A 33 1.69 -6.25 10.02
N ILE A 34 1.09 -5.25 9.36
CA ILE A 34 0.03 -5.47 8.36
C ILE A 34 0.52 -6.35 7.21
N ASP A 35 1.67 -6.01 6.60
CA ASP A 35 2.29 -6.78 5.51
C ASP A 35 2.59 -8.24 5.93
N SER A 36 2.89 -8.49 7.21
CA SER A 36 3.20 -9.82 7.72
C SER A 36 1.97 -10.69 7.99
N ILE A 37 0.80 -10.09 8.26
CA ILE A 37 -0.43 -10.81 8.63
C ILE A 37 -1.45 -10.86 7.49
N CYS A 38 -1.37 -9.92 6.53
CA CYS A 38 -2.24 -9.91 5.37
C CYS A 38 -1.81 -10.97 4.36
N ALA A 39 -2.63 -11.99 4.16
CA ALA A 39 -2.46 -12.93 3.06
C ALA A 39 -3.04 -12.35 1.76
N LYS A 40 -2.59 -12.82 0.59
CA LYS A 40 -3.21 -12.49 -0.71
C LYS A 40 -4.51 -13.31 -0.86
N ASN A 41 -5.54 -12.85 -0.17
CA ASN A 41 -6.82 -13.54 -0.03
C ASN A 41 -8.02 -12.65 -0.42
N GLY A 42 -7.78 -11.37 -0.75
CA GLY A 42 -8.80 -10.49 -1.33
C GLY A 42 -8.98 -10.73 -2.83
N HIS A 43 -10.15 -10.34 -3.36
CA HIS A 43 -10.44 -10.44 -4.79
C HIS A 43 -9.49 -9.56 -5.60
N GLY A 44 -8.54 -10.15 -6.33
CA GLY A 44 -7.70 -9.44 -7.28
C GLY A 44 -8.42 -9.26 -8.62
N PHE A 45 -8.12 -8.15 -9.30
CA PHE A 45 -8.57 -7.90 -10.67
C PHE A 45 -7.39 -7.43 -11.52
N ILE A 46 -7.21 -8.06 -12.66
CA ILE A 46 -6.27 -7.64 -13.69
C ILE A 46 -7.10 -7.03 -14.81
N SER A 47 -6.88 -5.76 -15.11
CA SER A 47 -7.39 -5.12 -16.31
C SER A 47 -6.26 -5.06 -17.31
N ASP A 48 -6.37 -5.81 -18.40
CA ASP A 48 -5.54 -5.57 -19.59
C ASP A 48 -5.98 -4.30 -20.35
N GLY A 49 -6.81 -3.45 -19.72
CA GLY A 49 -7.42 -2.28 -20.32
C GLY A 49 -6.42 -1.20 -20.70
N VAL A 50 -6.59 -0.62 -21.89
CA VAL A 50 -5.75 0.45 -22.45
C VAL A 50 -5.89 1.74 -21.64
N ILE A 51 -4.85 2.12 -20.89
CA ILE A 51 -4.73 3.48 -20.34
C ILE A 51 -4.35 4.42 -21.48
N LYS A 52 -5.26 5.31 -21.88
CA LYS A 52 -4.95 6.43 -22.78
C LYS A 52 -4.81 7.69 -21.94
N LEU A 53 -3.62 8.27 -21.95
CA LEU A 53 -3.35 9.60 -21.42
C LEU A 53 -3.18 10.55 -22.59
N GLU A 54 -3.78 11.73 -22.48
CA GLU A 54 -3.55 12.88 -23.35
C GLU A 54 -3.31 14.06 -22.41
N THR A 55 -2.06 14.51 -22.28
CA THR A 55 -1.74 15.69 -21.50
C THR A 55 -1.24 16.80 -22.42
N GLU A 56 -1.76 18.02 -22.24
CA GLU A 56 -1.24 19.22 -22.90
C GLU A 56 -0.13 19.81 -22.01
N THR A 57 1.10 19.90 -22.53
CA THR A 57 2.14 20.73 -21.90
C THR A 57 2.22 22.06 -22.63
N GLU A 58 2.06 23.17 -21.90
CA GLU A 58 2.21 24.53 -22.44
C GLU A 58 3.64 25.00 -22.21
N VAL A 59 4.43 25.12 -23.28
CA VAL A 59 5.78 25.70 -23.26
C VAL A 59 5.78 26.89 -24.21
N ASP A 60 6.08 28.08 -23.71
CA ASP A 60 6.28 29.31 -24.48
C ASP A 60 5.15 29.69 -25.47
N LYS A 61 3.88 29.66 -25.01
CA LYS A 61 2.69 30.05 -25.80
C LYS A 61 2.46 29.25 -27.10
N ILE A 62 3.22 28.17 -27.30
CA ILE A 62 2.99 27.19 -28.35
C ILE A 62 2.34 25.99 -27.67
N LYS A 63 1.07 25.76 -28.00
CA LYS A 63 0.36 24.57 -27.53
C LYS A 63 0.96 23.30 -28.13
N THR A 64 0.88 22.26 -27.30
CA THR A 64 0.76 20.82 -27.60
C THR A 64 2.02 20.01 -27.93
N LYS A 65 2.64 19.45 -26.88
CA LYS A 65 3.19 18.09 -26.94
C LYS A 65 2.14 17.13 -26.37
N PHE A 66 1.44 16.40 -27.24
CA PHE A 66 0.53 15.34 -26.80
C PHE A 66 1.36 14.13 -26.34
N LEU A 67 1.36 13.86 -25.04
CA LEU A 67 1.85 12.57 -24.52
C LEU A 67 0.74 11.55 -24.68
N SER A 68 0.76 10.80 -25.79
CA SER A 68 -0.09 9.62 -25.97
C SER A 68 0.65 8.38 -25.49
N GLY A 69 0.06 7.70 -24.52
CA GLY A 69 0.55 6.45 -23.95
C GLY A 69 -0.50 5.35 -23.99
N SER A 70 -0.05 4.10 -23.92
CA SER A 70 -0.89 2.91 -23.82
C SER A 70 -0.31 1.94 -22.79
N GLY A 71 -1.16 1.21 -22.10
CA GLY A 71 -0.71 0.27 -21.08
C GLY A 71 -1.88 -0.31 -20.28
N GLY A 72 -1.59 -0.96 -19.15
CA GLY A 72 -2.57 -1.70 -18.36
C GLY A 72 -2.43 -1.45 -16.87
N TYR A 73 -3.41 -1.94 -16.09
CA TYR A 73 -3.39 -1.82 -14.64
C TYR A 73 -4.00 -3.01 -13.90
N SER A 74 -3.59 -3.21 -12.66
CA SER A 74 -4.09 -4.27 -11.80
C SER A 74 -4.34 -3.78 -10.38
N TYR A 75 -5.33 -4.38 -9.72
CA TYR A 75 -5.58 -4.25 -8.29
C TYR A 75 -5.40 -5.61 -7.62
N SER A 76 -4.68 -5.64 -6.51
CA SER A 76 -4.61 -6.79 -5.61
C SER A 76 -5.00 -6.34 -4.21
N PHE A 77 -5.83 -7.13 -3.53
CA PHE A 77 -6.25 -6.83 -2.17
C PHE A 77 -5.72 -7.91 -1.23
N TYR A 78 -5.19 -7.47 -0.10
CA TYR A 78 -4.70 -8.34 0.96
C TYR A 78 -5.48 -7.99 2.22
N LEU A 79 -6.13 -9.00 2.79
CA LEU A 79 -6.98 -8.84 3.95
C LEU A 79 -6.35 -9.59 5.10
N ASN A 80 -6.32 -8.97 6.26
CA ASN A 80 -6.08 -9.72 7.47
C ASN A 80 -7.40 -10.41 7.87
N HIS A 81 -7.49 -11.70 7.60
CA HIS A 81 -8.58 -12.49 8.15
C HIS A 81 -8.23 -12.95 9.55
N PHE A 82 -9.21 -12.84 10.44
CA PHE A 82 -9.15 -13.36 11.79
C PHE A 82 -8.65 -14.82 11.80
N ASN A 83 -7.57 -15.08 12.54
CA ASN A 83 -7.00 -16.42 12.68
C ASN A 83 -7.77 -17.21 13.74
N GLU A 84 -8.80 -17.91 13.28
CA GLU A 84 -9.71 -18.68 14.13
C GLU A 84 -9.00 -19.81 14.90
N GLU A 85 -8.02 -20.48 14.28
CA GLU A 85 -7.23 -21.53 14.95
C GLU A 85 -6.47 -20.96 16.16
N ASN A 86 -5.74 -19.87 15.97
CA ASN A 86 -5.00 -19.22 17.05
C ASN A 86 -5.95 -18.65 18.12
N TYR A 87 -7.08 -18.06 17.73
CA TYR A 87 -8.07 -17.60 18.69
C TYR A 87 -8.65 -18.74 19.51
N ASN A 88 -8.93 -19.88 18.89
CA ASN A 88 -9.51 -21.02 19.57
C ASN A 88 -8.59 -21.60 20.66
N LEU A 89 -7.27 -21.44 20.49
CA LEU A 89 -6.25 -21.81 21.48
C LEU A 89 -6.17 -20.85 22.69
N LEU A 90 -6.76 -19.65 22.62
CA LEU A 90 -6.74 -18.67 23.71
C LEU A 90 -7.65 -19.08 24.88
N SER A 91 -7.26 -18.68 26.10
CA SER A 91 -8.14 -18.82 27.27
C SER A 91 -9.38 -17.92 27.17
N ASN A 92 -10.43 -18.25 27.92
CA ASN A 92 -11.65 -17.44 27.94
C ASN A 92 -11.41 -15.98 28.39
N ILE A 93 -10.40 -15.73 29.23
CA ILE A 93 -10.04 -14.38 29.68
C ILE A 93 -9.36 -13.60 28.55
N GLU A 94 -8.53 -14.25 27.73
CA GLU A 94 -7.88 -13.65 26.58
C GLU A 94 -8.86 -13.41 25.42
N LYS A 95 -9.78 -14.36 25.17
CA LYS A 95 -10.85 -14.21 24.18
C LYS A 95 -11.75 -13.00 24.46
N ARG A 96 -11.99 -12.66 25.73
CA ARG A 96 -12.76 -11.46 26.12
C ARG A 96 -12.04 -10.14 25.85
N LYS A 97 -10.73 -10.17 25.58
CA LYS A 97 -9.93 -9.00 25.22
C LYS A 97 -9.82 -8.82 23.70
N TYR A 98 -10.39 -9.74 22.92
CA TYR A 98 -10.35 -9.71 21.46
C TYR A 98 -11.48 -8.84 20.92
N ASP A 99 -11.11 -7.78 20.20
CA ASP A 99 -12.04 -6.92 19.47
C ASP A 99 -12.04 -7.33 17.99
N PHE A 100 -12.99 -8.18 17.62
CA PHE A 100 -13.05 -8.77 16.28
C PHE A 100 -13.09 -7.73 15.17
N ASP A 101 -13.78 -6.61 15.39
CA ASP A 101 -13.89 -5.54 14.41
C ASP A 101 -12.49 -4.98 14.12
N ILE A 102 -11.68 -4.71 15.14
CA ILE A 102 -10.30 -4.19 14.97
C ILE A 102 -9.41 -5.15 14.14
N TYR A 103 -9.56 -6.46 14.30
CA TYR A 103 -8.66 -7.44 13.66
C TYR A 103 -9.11 -7.86 12.25
N THR A 104 -10.40 -7.75 11.90
CA THR A 104 -10.92 -8.07 10.56
C THR A 104 -10.88 -6.91 9.57
N ASN A 105 -10.61 -5.70 10.06
CA ASN A 105 -10.79 -4.47 9.29
C ASN A 105 -9.52 -3.95 8.61
N LEU A 106 -8.42 -4.72 8.60
CA LEU A 106 -7.20 -4.31 7.90
C LEU A 106 -7.24 -4.70 6.43
N ILE A 107 -7.09 -3.70 5.58
CA ILE A 107 -7.03 -3.88 4.12
C ILE A 107 -5.73 -3.25 3.62
N LYS A 108 -5.00 -4.01 2.81
CA LYS A 108 -3.98 -3.46 1.92
C LYS A 108 -4.49 -3.57 0.49
N GLY A 109 -4.66 -2.42 -0.17
CA GLY A 109 -4.92 -2.34 -1.60
C GLY A 109 -3.62 -2.05 -2.35
N GLU A 110 -3.21 -2.94 -3.24
CA GLU A 110 -2.08 -2.73 -4.14
C GLU A 110 -2.61 -2.41 -5.52
N TYR A 111 -2.20 -1.25 -6.05
CA TYR A 111 -2.44 -0.84 -7.42
C TYR A 111 -1.13 -0.83 -8.19
N ARG A 112 -1.16 -1.31 -9.42
CA ARG A 112 -0.04 -1.21 -10.33
C ARG A 112 -0.54 -0.79 -11.70
N GLU A 113 0.08 0.22 -12.28
CA GLU A 113 -0.10 0.60 -13.68
C GLU A 113 1.25 0.64 -14.39
N SER A 114 1.21 0.32 -15.68
CA SER A 114 2.33 0.49 -16.59
C SER A 114 1.84 1.22 -17.82
N ILE A 115 2.57 2.24 -18.25
CA ILE A 115 2.25 3.09 -19.39
C ILE A 115 3.48 3.15 -20.29
N HIS A 116 3.30 2.84 -21.57
CA HIS A 116 4.29 3.02 -22.63
C HIS A 116 3.89 4.20 -23.50
N TYR A 117 4.73 5.22 -23.56
CA TYR A 117 4.51 6.43 -24.35
C TYR A 117 5.19 6.31 -25.72
N LEU A 118 4.60 6.94 -26.74
CA LEU A 118 5.09 6.91 -28.12
C LEU A 118 6.54 7.42 -28.29
N ASN A 119 7.05 8.19 -27.33
CA ASN A 119 8.37 8.82 -27.39
C ASN A 119 9.48 7.96 -26.74
N SER A 120 9.40 6.62 -26.78
CA SER A 120 10.40 5.71 -26.19
C SER A 120 10.57 5.84 -24.67
N TYR A 121 9.49 6.18 -23.98
CA TYR A 121 9.46 6.38 -22.54
C TYR A 121 8.39 5.47 -21.93
N SER A 122 8.67 4.85 -20.78
CA SER A 122 7.68 4.08 -20.04
C SER A 122 7.69 4.40 -18.56
N GLU A 123 6.51 4.39 -17.96
CA GLU A 123 6.31 4.56 -16.53
C GLU A 123 5.65 3.32 -15.95
N VAL A 124 6.16 2.90 -14.79
CA VAL A 124 5.48 1.95 -13.93
C VAL A 124 5.21 2.64 -12.61
N VAL A 125 3.93 2.76 -12.25
CA VAL A 125 3.50 3.30 -10.97
C VAL A 125 2.90 2.17 -10.14
N THR A 126 3.45 1.96 -8.95
CA THR A 126 2.91 1.04 -7.95
C THR A 126 2.47 1.85 -6.73
N GLY A 127 1.23 1.68 -6.31
CA GLY A 127 0.70 2.24 -5.07
C GLY A 127 0.27 1.15 -4.11
N GLU A 128 0.72 1.23 -2.87
CA GLU A 128 0.23 0.41 -1.76
C GLU A 128 -0.55 1.31 -0.81
N PHE A 129 -1.82 0.99 -0.62
CA PHE A 129 -2.79 1.74 0.16
C PHE A 129 -3.18 0.92 1.38
N TYR A 130 -3.05 1.51 2.56
CA TYR A 130 -3.27 0.82 3.83
C TYR A 130 -4.46 1.44 4.55
N TYR A 131 -5.39 0.59 4.94
CA TYR A 131 -6.67 1.00 5.49
C TYR A 131 -6.95 0.37 6.86
N PHE A 132 -7.62 1.16 7.70
CA PHE A 132 -8.45 0.65 8.77
C PHE A 132 -9.89 0.77 8.30
N GLU A 133 -10.58 -0.36 8.19
CA GLU A 133 -11.86 -0.48 7.48
C GLU A 133 -11.72 0.08 6.07
N THR A 134 -12.56 1.05 5.69
CA THR A 134 -12.47 1.78 4.42
C THR A 134 -11.74 3.11 4.56
N THR A 135 -11.13 3.39 5.73
CA THR A 135 -10.43 4.65 6.00
C THR A 135 -8.95 4.50 5.66
N LEU A 136 -8.53 5.19 4.60
CA LEU A 136 -7.13 5.25 4.17
C LEU A 136 -6.32 6.03 5.21
N PHE A 137 -5.29 5.40 5.78
CA PHE A 137 -4.42 6.06 6.76
C PHE A 137 -2.98 6.23 6.25
N TYR A 138 -2.54 5.41 5.30
CA TYR A 138 -1.17 5.45 4.78
C TYR A 138 -1.08 5.01 3.32
N VAL A 139 -0.14 5.58 2.58
CA VAL A 139 0.14 5.21 1.20
C VAL A 139 1.65 5.16 0.93
N LYS A 140 2.09 4.13 0.21
CA LYS A 140 3.42 4.06 -0.41
C LYS A 140 3.25 4.10 -1.93
N ILE A 141 4.03 4.91 -2.61
CA ILE A 141 4.01 5.03 -4.06
C ILE A 141 5.42 4.90 -4.58
N LYS A 142 5.59 4.04 -5.57
CA LYS A 142 6.84 3.83 -6.29
C LYS A 142 6.61 4.14 -7.76
N ILE A 143 7.45 4.99 -8.32
CA ILE A 143 7.43 5.34 -9.74
C ILE A 143 8.77 4.95 -10.33
N ILE A 144 8.73 4.11 -11.37
CA ILE A 144 9.90 3.77 -12.18
C ILE A 144 9.69 4.36 -13.55
N ARG A 145 10.66 5.14 -13.99
CA ARG A 145 10.69 5.79 -15.29
C ARG A 145 11.85 5.23 -16.09
N THR A 146 11.55 4.71 -17.27
CA THR A 146 12.54 4.15 -18.18
C THR A 146 12.49 4.91 -19.50
N GLU A 147 13.65 5.32 -19.98
CA GLU A 147 13.83 5.98 -21.27
C GLU A 147 14.96 5.27 -22.02
N ASP A 148 14.81 5.10 -23.33
CA ASP A 148 15.79 4.41 -24.16
C ASP A 148 17.21 4.96 -23.96
N ASN A 149 18.16 4.06 -23.71
CA ASN A 149 19.58 4.36 -23.50
C ASN A 149 19.90 5.28 -22.30
N LYS A 150 18.94 5.50 -21.38
CA LYS A 150 19.17 6.19 -20.11
C LYS A 150 19.02 5.23 -18.93
N LYS A 151 19.58 5.63 -17.79
CA LYS A 151 19.36 4.92 -16.53
C LYS A 151 17.93 5.18 -16.05
N ASP A 152 17.33 4.16 -15.47
CA ASP A 152 16.02 4.28 -14.83
C ASP A 152 16.05 5.33 -13.72
N ILE A 153 14.99 6.13 -13.66
CA ILE A 153 14.73 7.05 -12.55
C ILE A 153 13.72 6.37 -11.63
N LEU A 154 14.11 6.21 -10.37
CA LEU A 154 13.27 5.64 -9.32
C LEU A 154 12.90 6.74 -8.33
N GLU A 155 11.60 6.95 -8.16
CA GLU A 155 11.04 7.83 -7.15
C GLU A 155 10.19 7.00 -6.18
N THR A 156 10.28 7.28 -4.89
CA THR A 156 9.49 6.61 -3.86
C THR A 156 8.96 7.62 -2.87
N TYR A 157 7.67 7.51 -2.60
CA TYR A 157 6.91 8.40 -1.73
C TYR A 157 6.20 7.55 -0.68
N SER A 158 6.25 8.00 0.56
CA SER A 158 5.73 7.26 1.71
C SER A 158 5.10 8.26 2.66
N TYR A 159 3.78 8.25 2.77
CA TYR A 159 3.03 9.28 3.49
C TYR A 159 1.89 8.67 4.30
N SER A 160 1.73 9.14 5.54
CA SER A 160 0.43 9.12 6.20
C SER A 160 -0.52 10.08 5.49
N ILE A 161 -1.83 9.87 5.60
CA ILE A 161 -2.81 10.75 4.97
C ILE A 161 -2.75 12.18 5.51
N SER A 162 -2.43 12.35 6.79
CA SER A 162 -2.20 13.67 7.39
C SER A 162 -0.99 14.38 6.76
N GLU A 163 0.11 13.68 6.54
CA GLU A 163 1.30 14.24 5.88
C GLU A 163 1.03 14.57 4.41
N LEU A 164 0.32 13.69 3.70
CA LEU A 164 -0.06 13.91 2.30
C LEU A 164 -0.97 15.14 2.17
N ASN A 165 -1.93 15.32 3.07
CA ASN A 165 -2.82 16.48 3.04
C ASN A 165 -2.05 17.78 3.29
N ASN A 166 -1.06 17.77 4.17
CA ASN A 166 -0.26 18.94 4.54
C ASN A 166 0.96 19.19 3.64
N SER A 167 1.33 18.24 2.77
CA SER A 167 2.49 18.41 1.89
C SER A 167 2.24 19.49 0.84
N LYS A 168 3.31 20.15 0.38
CA LYS A 168 3.22 20.97 -0.84
C LYS A 168 2.89 20.06 -2.02
N GLU A 169 2.25 20.63 -3.04
CA GLU A 169 1.90 19.88 -4.25
C GLU A 169 3.16 19.27 -4.88
N ILE A 170 3.21 17.94 -4.91
CA ILE A 170 4.29 17.19 -5.58
C ILE A 170 3.76 16.86 -6.96
N GLN A 171 4.25 17.62 -7.94
CA GLN A 171 3.92 17.44 -9.33
C GLN A 171 5.15 16.94 -10.08
N THR A 172 4.96 15.87 -10.84
CA THR A 172 5.90 15.46 -11.89
C THR A 172 5.18 15.52 -13.24
N ILE A 173 5.91 15.37 -14.35
CA ILE A 173 5.45 15.69 -15.72
C ILE A 173 4.09 15.06 -16.10
N SER A 174 3.77 13.87 -15.57
CA SER A 174 2.53 13.13 -15.85
C SER A 174 1.68 12.85 -14.60
N PHE A 175 2.14 13.29 -13.41
CA PHE A 175 1.67 12.72 -12.16
C PHE A 175 1.62 13.76 -11.04
N GLU A 176 0.39 14.13 -10.66
CA GLU A 176 0.08 14.93 -9.48
C GLU A 176 -0.27 14.00 -8.32
N LEU A 177 0.62 13.90 -7.32
CA LEU A 177 0.58 12.84 -6.31
C LEU A 177 -0.75 12.80 -5.53
N LYS A 178 -1.24 13.96 -5.06
CA LYS A 178 -2.46 14.01 -4.23
C LYS A 178 -3.70 13.63 -5.02
N SER A 179 -3.89 14.24 -6.18
CA SER A 179 -5.00 13.93 -7.08
C SER A 179 -5.00 12.45 -7.48
N TRP A 180 -3.84 11.89 -7.80
CA TRP A 180 -3.70 10.46 -8.12
C TRP A 180 -4.09 9.59 -6.92
N VAL A 181 -3.57 9.87 -5.72
CA VAL A 181 -3.92 9.11 -4.50
C VAL A 181 -5.41 9.13 -4.24
N ASN A 182 -6.05 10.30 -4.32
CA ASN A 182 -7.49 10.43 -4.07
C ASN A 182 -8.32 9.62 -5.07
N LYS A 183 -8.02 9.76 -6.37
CA LYS A 183 -8.70 9.01 -7.43
C LYS A 183 -8.53 7.51 -7.27
N LYS A 184 -7.32 7.03 -6.95
CA LYS A 184 -7.06 5.60 -6.76
C LYS A 184 -7.68 5.08 -5.48
N ASN A 185 -7.68 5.86 -4.40
CA ASN A 185 -8.37 5.50 -3.17
C ASN A 185 -9.87 5.24 -3.41
N GLU A 186 -10.57 6.16 -4.08
CA GLU A 186 -11.98 5.99 -4.43
C GLU A 186 -12.22 4.72 -5.26
N GLN A 187 -11.36 4.45 -6.24
CA GLN A 187 -11.44 3.24 -7.06
C GLN A 187 -11.23 1.97 -6.23
N ILE A 188 -10.20 1.94 -5.37
CA ILE A 188 -9.87 0.80 -4.50
C ILE A 188 -11.04 0.49 -3.57
N ILE A 189 -11.62 1.50 -2.91
CA ILE A 189 -12.77 1.32 -2.02
C ILE A 189 -13.99 0.80 -2.79
N LYS A 190 -14.26 1.34 -3.98
CA LYS A 190 -15.37 0.88 -4.82
C LYS A 190 -15.20 -0.59 -5.26
N TYR A 191 -13.98 -1.00 -5.61
CA TYR A 191 -13.72 -2.39 -5.99
C TYR A 191 -13.76 -3.34 -4.79
N TYR A 192 -13.29 -2.89 -3.63
CA TYR A 192 -13.36 -3.66 -2.39
C TYR A 192 -14.81 -3.85 -1.93
N ASN A 193 -15.62 -2.80 -2.01
CA ASN A 193 -17.03 -2.79 -1.61
C ASN A 193 -17.93 -2.39 -2.80
N PRO A 194 -18.28 -3.32 -3.71
CA PRO A 194 -19.04 -3.01 -4.92
C PRO A 194 -20.54 -2.73 -4.71
N LYS A 195 -20.98 -2.53 -3.45
CA LYS A 195 -22.40 -2.35 -3.07
C LYS A 195 -22.97 -1.01 -3.56
#